data_AF-C1MVV8-F1
#
_entry.id   AF-C1MVV8-F1
#
_cell.length_a   1.000
_cell.length_b   1.000
_cell.length_c   1.000
_cell.angle_alpha   90.00
_cell.angle_beta   90.00
_cell.angle_gamma   90.00
#
_symmetry.space_group_name_H-M   'P 1'
#
loop_
_entity.id
_entity.type
_entity.pdbx_description
1 polymer ?
#
loop_
_entity_poly.entity_id
_entity_poly.type
_entity_poly.pdbx_seq_one_letter_code
_entity_poly.pdbx_strand_id
1 'polypeptide(L)'
;VLGFGVGAVAAGFFMGWQQSRLDAKKNRSVNRQALADLSMLDEAEIQELVGELPAWLAFRDVERAGWLNKVLAAAWPYLDQATSDVIVAALDPILQATRPSFLTTLSFERFSFGDIPARIEGVKVYETTGDGSVEIDLQVFWAGDPDVVLGVRAAQDALSVPVSLTEFECTFTLRLIFAPLLGVFPCFGALTIALMDEPQLDFDLRVVGGDVTLVPGL
;
A
#
# COMPACT_ATOMS: atom_id res chain seq x y z
N VAL A 1 -58.76 29.37 -48.29
CA VAL A 1 -57.48 28.75 -48.73
C VAL A 1 -56.39 28.85 -47.65
N LEU A 2 -56.28 29.94 -46.88
CA LEU A 2 -55.23 30.13 -45.87
C LEU A 2 -55.28 29.19 -44.64
N GLY A 3 -56.46 28.70 -44.22
CA GLY A 3 -56.59 27.84 -43.03
C GLY A 3 -56.09 26.39 -43.20
N PHE A 4 -56.10 25.84 -44.42
CA PHE A 4 -55.64 24.48 -44.68
C PHE A 4 -54.11 24.36 -44.68
N GLY A 5 -53.39 25.41 -45.11
CA GLY A 5 -51.93 25.43 -45.12
C GLY A 5 -51.32 25.42 -43.70
N VAL A 6 -51.94 26.16 -42.77
CA VAL A 6 -51.46 26.23 -41.37
C VAL A 6 -51.67 24.90 -40.64
N GLY A 7 -52.78 24.20 -40.89
CA GLY A 7 -53.06 22.89 -40.29
C GLY A 7 -52.07 21.81 -40.73
N ALA A 8 -51.67 21.80 -42.00
CA ALA A 8 -50.70 20.82 -42.51
C ALA A 8 -49.29 21.01 -41.91
N VAL A 9 -48.84 22.25 -41.74
CA VAL A 9 -47.54 22.55 -41.12
C VAL A 9 -47.54 22.17 -39.64
N ALA A 10 -48.62 22.47 -38.91
CA ALA A 10 -48.76 22.09 -37.51
C ALA A 10 -48.77 20.56 -37.31
N ALA A 11 -49.47 19.83 -38.19
CA ALA A 11 -49.48 18.36 -38.16
C ALA A 11 -48.11 17.75 -38.47
N GLY A 12 -47.38 18.29 -39.46
CA GLY A 12 -46.01 17.86 -39.78
C GLY A 12 -45.04 18.11 -38.63
N PHE A 13 -45.15 19.26 -37.96
CA PHE A 13 -44.35 19.58 -36.78
C PHE A 13 -44.68 18.65 -35.59
N PHE A 14 -45.96 18.38 -35.36
CA PHE A 14 -46.40 17.49 -34.29
C PHE A 14 -45.94 16.04 -34.52
N MET A 15 -46.07 15.52 -35.75
CA MET A 15 -45.56 14.20 -36.11
C MET A 15 -44.03 14.12 -35.98
N GLY A 16 -43.30 15.13 -36.46
CA GLY A 16 -41.83 15.18 -36.32
C GLY A 16 -41.36 15.25 -34.86
N TRP A 17 -42.08 15.99 -34.01
CA TRP A 17 -41.81 16.06 -32.58
C TRP A 17 -42.12 14.74 -31.86
N GLN A 18 -43.21 14.08 -32.22
CA GLN A 18 -43.58 12.78 -31.66
C GLN A 18 -42.57 11.69 -32.05
N GLN A 19 -42.12 11.68 -33.31
CA GLN A 19 -41.11 10.75 -33.80
C GLN A 19 -39.76 10.98 -33.12
N SER A 20 -39.34 12.24 -32.99
CA SER A 20 -38.12 12.61 -32.24
C SER A 20 -38.17 12.14 -30.78
N ARG A 21 -39.34 12.14 -30.14
CA ARG A 21 -39.51 11.60 -28.78
C ARG A 21 -39.45 10.09 -28.71
N LEU A 22 -39.94 9.38 -29.73
CA LEU A 22 -39.86 7.93 -29.81
C LEU A 22 -38.43 7.47 -30.07
N ASP A 23 -37.72 8.15 -30.98
CA ASP A 23 -36.30 7.87 -31.28
C ASP A 23 -35.41 8.17 -30.07
N ALA A 24 -35.67 9.28 -29.35
CA ALA A 24 -34.96 9.57 -28.10
C ALA A 24 -35.21 8.52 -27.01
N LYS A 25 -36.41 7.94 -26.93
CA LYS A 25 -36.70 6.84 -25.99
C LYS A 25 -36.00 5.54 -26.39
N LYS A 26 -36.01 5.20 -27.68
CA LYS A 26 -35.34 4.01 -28.23
C LYS A 26 -33.83 4.09 -28.04
N ASN A 27 -33.21 5.25 -28.31
CA ASN A 27 -31.78 5.45 -28.09
C ASN A 27 -31.42 5.36 -26.61
N ARG A 28 -32.28 5.85 -25.71
CA ARG A 28 -32.07 5.70 -24.25
C ARG A 28 -32.14 4.25 -23.81
N SER A 29 -33.07 3.43 -24.33
CA SER A 29 -33.15 2.01 -23.97
C SER A 29 -31.98 1.20 -24.51
N VAL A 30 -31.57 1.46 -25.76
CA VAL A 30 -30.40 0.81 -26.38
C VAL A 30 -29.12 1.16 -25.61
N ASN A 31 -28.92 2.44 -25.26
CA ASN A 31 -27.76 2.84 -24.44
C ASN A 31 -27.79 2.22 -23.04
N ARG A 32 -28.98 2.04 -22.44
CA ARG A 32 -29.11 1.40 -21.13
C ARG A 32 -28.79 -0.10 -21.17
N GLN A 33 -29.22 -0.79 -22.23
CA GLN A 33 -28.89 -2.19 -22.44
C GLN A 33 -27.40 -2.37 -22.71
N ALA A 34 -26.81 -1.56 -23.57
CA ALA A 34 -25.37 -1.57 -23.80
C ALA A 34 -24.55 -1.30 -22.52
N LEU A 35 -25.00 -0.37 -21.67
CA LEU A 35 -24.36 -0.12 -20.37
C LEU A 35 -24.53 -1.29 -19.38
N ALA A 36 -25.68 -1.95 -19.40
CA ALA A 36 -25.92 -3.13 -18.57
C ALA A 36 -25.04 -4.31 -19.04
N ASP A 37 -24.95 -4.54 -20.35
CA ASP A 37 -24.11 -5.59 -20.92
C ASP A 37 -22.63 -5.34 -20.60
N LEU A 38 -22.14 -4.09 -20.70
CA LEU A 38 -20.78 -3.74 -20.29
C LEU A 38 -20.52 -3.92 -18.79
N SER A 39 -21.52 -3.73 -17.95
CA SER A 39 -21.39 -3.92 -16.49
C SER A 39 -21.39 -5.39 -16.06
N MET A 40 -21.76 -6.29 -16.97
CA MET A 40 -21.80 -7.74 -16.74
C MET A 40 -20.57 -8.45 -17.31
N LEU A 41 -19.70 -7.74 -18.03
CA LEU A 41 -18.45 -8.30 -18.54
C LEU A 41 -17.46 -8.49 -17.40
N ASP A 42 -16.80 -9.65 -17.41
CA ASP A 42 -15.77 -9.98 -16.44
C ASP A 42 -14.46 -9.27 -16.80
N GLU A 43 -13.56 -9.12 -15.83
CA GLU A 43 -12.32 -8.34 -16.01
C GLU A 43 -11.43 -8.89 -17.14
N ALA A 44 -11.41 -10.22 -17.30
CA ALA A 44 -10.71 -10.90 -18.38
C ALA A 44 -11.32 -10.61 -19.77
N GLU A 45 -12.65 -10.50 -19.87
CA GLU A 45 -13.35 -10.20 -21.12
C GLU A 45 -13.15 -8.74 -21.53
N ILE A 46 -13.09 -7.83 -20.56
CA ILE A 46 -12.74 -6.42 -20.78
C ILE A 46 -11.30 -6.30 -21.27
N GLN A 47 -10.37 -7.09 -20.72
CA GLN A 47 -8.97 -7.08 -21.12
C GLN A 47 -8.78 -7.62 -22.55
N GLU A 48 -9.55 -8.63 -22.96
CA GLU A 48 -9.57 -9.14 -24.33
C GLU A 48 -10.19 -8.13 -25.32
N LEU A 49 -11.21 -7.38 -24.90
CA LEU A 49 -11.89 -6.38 -25.74
C LEU A 49 -11.06 -5.11 -25.96
N VAL A 50 -10.25 -4.71 -24.98
CA VAL A 50 -9.50 -3.44 -24.99
C VAL A 50 -8.05 -3.62 -25.45
N GLY A 51 -7.52 -4.85 -25.49
CA GLY A 51 -6.15 -5.15 -25.89
C GLY A 51 -5.11 -4.80 -24.81
N GLU A 52 -3.83 -4.63 -25.19
CA GLU A 52 -2.79 -4.20 -24.23
C GLU A 52 -3.06 -2.78 -23.73
N LEU A 53 -3.64 -2.73 -22.53
CA LEU A 53 -3.88 -1.48 -21.83
C LEU A 53 -2.55 -0.80 -21.49
N PRO A 54 -2.42 0.52 -21.71
CA PRO A 54 -1.28 1.26 -21.18
C PRO A 54 -1.17 1.02 -19.68
N ALA A 55 0.05 0.96 -19.14
CA ALA A 55 0.27 0.65 -17.72
C ALA A 55 -0.59 1.53 -16.78
N TRP A 56 -0.75 2.82 -17.09
CA TRP A 56 -1.59 3.76 -16.34
C TRP A 56 -3.10 3.45 -16.34
N LEU A 57 -3.60 2.60 -17.24
CA LEU A 57 -4.97 2.08 -17.25
C LEU A 57 -5.06 0.64 -16.71
N ALA A 58 -3.95 -0.11 -16.72
CA ALA A 58 -3.83 -1.45 -16.12
C ALA A 58 -3.76 -1.43 -14.58
N PHE A 59 -3.34 -0.30 -13.97
CA PHE A 59 -3.29 -0.10 -12.52
C PHE A 59 -4.65 0.28 -11.90
N ARG A 60 -5.80 -0.17 -12.44
CA ARG A 60 -7.11 0.11 -11.83
C ARG A 60 -7.31 -0.56 -10.47
N ASP A 61 -6.52 -1.59 -10.16
CA ASP A 61 -6.68 -2.40 -8.94
C ASP A 61 -5.91 -1.85 -7.73
N VAL A 62 -5.10 -0.79 -7.92
CA VAL A 62 -4.33 -0.18 -6.84
C VAL A 62 -5.00 1.11 -6.43
N GLU A 63 -5.65 1.08 -5.27
CA GLU A 63 -6.38 2.22 -4.72
C GLU A 63 -5.51 3.04 -3.77
N ARG A 64 -5.69 4.36 -3.79
CA ARG A 64 -5.09 5.25 -2.79
C ARG A 64 -5.96 5.32 -1.54
N ALA A 65 -5.50 4.73 -0.46
CA ALA A 65 -6.21 4.72 0.83
C ALA A 65 -5.80 5.90 1.73
N GLY A 66 -6.12 7.13 1.33
CA GLY A 66 -5.75 8.33 2.11
C GLY A 66 -6.31 8.36 3.54
N TRP A 67 -7.44 7.68 3.80
CA TRP A 67 -7.99 7.52 5.14
C TRP A 67 -7.15 6.57 6.01
N LEU A 68 -6.56 5.53 5.40
CA LEU A 68 -5.74 4.54 6.09
C LEU A 68 -4.44 5.18 6.58
N ASN A 69 -3.88 6.12 5.79
CA ASN A 69 -2.76 6.96 6.22
C ASN A 69 -3.10 7.81 7.45
N LYS A 70 -4.34 8.31 7.60
CA LYS A 70 -4.76 9.04 8.80
C LYS A 70 -4.84 8.12 10.02
N VAL A 71 -5.33 6.89 9.83
CA VAL A 71 -5.38 5.88 10.89
C VAL A 71 -3.96 5.50 11.31
N LEU A 72 -3.07 5.23 10.36
CA LEU A 72 -1.67 4.89 10.62
C LEU A 72 -0.95 6.02 11.35
N ALA A 73 -1.12 7.27 10.92
CA ALA A 73 -0.53 8.43 11.60
C ALA A 73 -1.03 8.58 13.04
N ALA A 74 -2.32 8.33 13.31
CA ALA A 74 -2.86 8.36 14.66
C ALA A 74 -2.38 7.18 15.53
N ALA A 75 -2.13 6.02 14.92
CA ALA A 75 -1.65 4.82 15.59
C ALA A 75 -0.13 4.82 15.79
N TRP A 76 0.62 5.61 15.02
CA TRP A 76 2.08 5.61 14.95
C TRP A 76 2.81 5.61 16.30
N PRO A 77 2.54 6.54 17.24
CA PRO A 77 3.26 6.55 18.53
C PRO A 77 3.03 5.28 19.36
N TYR A 78 1.85 4.65 19.21
CA TYR A 78 1.53 3.41 19.88
C TYR A 78 2.17 2.20 19.19
N LEU A 79 2.24 2.23 17.86
CA LEU A 79 2.97 1.23 17.08
C LEU A 79 4.45 1.25 17.44
N ASP A 80 5.06 2.43 17.45
CA ASP A 80 6.45 2.61 17.83
C ASP A 80 6.76 1.99 19.20
N GLN A 81 5.98 2.38 20.20
CA GLN A 81 6.14 1.85 21.55
C GLN A 81 5.91 0.32 21.63
N ALA A 82 4.90 -0.20 20.94
CA ALA A 82 4.52 -1.62 21.04
C ALA A 82 5.47 -2.56 20.28
N THR A 83 6.11 -2.06 19.22
CA THR A 83 6.89 -2.91 18.30
C THR A 83 8.39 -2.74 18.46
N SER A 84 8.88 -1.63 19.00
CA SER A 84 10.32 -1.42 19.24
C SER A 84 10.95 -2.56 20.06
N ASP A 85 10.33 -2.92 21.20
CA ASP A 85 10.84 -4.01 22.05
C ASP A 85 10.79 -5.38 21.35
N VAL A 86 9.76 -5.61 20.55
CA VAL A 86 9.58 -6.86 19.78
C VAL A 86 10.68 -6.98 18.72
N ILE A 87 10.99 -5.89 18.03
CA ILE A 87 12.03 -5.85 17.00
C ILE A 87 13.40 -6.05 17.61
N VAL A 88 13.72 -5.34 18.70
CA VAL A 88 14.99 -5.53 19.40
C VAL A 88 15.12 -6.98 19.88
N ALA A 89 14.08 -7.56 20.49
CA ALA A 89 14.10 -8.94 20.95
C ALA A 89 14.26 -9.96 19.79
N ALA A 90 13.72 -9.67 18.62
CA ALA A 90 13.84 -10.53 17.44
C ALA A 90 15.21 -10.39 16.75
N LEU A 91 15.76 -9.18 16.68
CA LEU A 91 16.99 -8.88 15.94
C LEU A 91 18.27 -9.05 16.78
N ASP A 92 18.24 -8.82 18.09
CA ASP A 92 19.41 -8.98 18.95
C ASP A 92 20.09 -10.36 18.82
N PRO A 93 19.35 -11.49 18.83
CA PRO A 93 19.96 -12.81 18.61
C PRO A 93 20.66 -12.93 17.26
N ILE A 94 20.09 -12.30 16.22
CA ILE A 94 20.66 -12.28 14.87
C ILE A 94 21.95 -11.46 14.87
N LEU A 95 21.92 -10.26 15.45
CA LEU A 95 23.11 -9.40 15.58
C LEU A 95 24.24 -10.11 16.32
N GLN A 96 23.94 -10.84 17.40
CA GLN A 96 24.94 -11.59 18.14
C GLN A 96 25.51 -12.76 17.33
N ALA A 97 24.68 -13.44 16.53
CA ALA A 97 25.11 -14.55 15.67
C ALA A 97 25.97 -14.07 14.49
N THR A 98 25.65 -12.90 13.92
CA THR A 98 26.40 -12.30 12.80
C THR A 98 27.53 -11.38 13.26
N ARG A 99 27.71 -11.21 14.57
CA ARG A 99 28.70 -10.32 15.15
C ARG A 99 30.12 -10.71 14.69
N PRO A 100 30.87 -9.80 14.05
CA PRO A 100 32.27 -10.02 13.72
C PRO A 100 33.11 -10.32 14.97
N SER A 101 34.10 -11.21 14.83
CA SER A 101 34.93 -11.70 15.94
C SER A 101 35.80 -10.64 16.62
N PHE A 102 36.10 -9.54 15.91
CA PHE A 102 36.88 -8.42 16.45
C PHE A 102 36.08 -7.50 17.38
N LEU A 103 34.74 -7.57 17.33
CA LEU A 103 33.87 -6.85 18.26
C LEU A 103 33.73 -7.63 19.57
N THR A 104 33.53 -6.94 20.68
CA THR A 104 33.11 -7.53 21.95
C THR A 104 31.59 -7.49 22.09
N THR A 105 30.95 -6.40 21.65
CA THR A 105 29.50 -6.20 21.70
C THR A 105 28.97 -5.62 20.38
N LEU A 106 27.81 -6.11 19.94
CA LEU A 106 26.98 -5.54 18.88
C LEU A 106 25.50 -5.73 19.28
N SER A 107 24.84 -4.66 19.70
CA SER A 107 23.44 -4.70 20.16
C SER A 107 22.75 -3.35 19.97
N PHE A 108 21.42 -3.32 19.98
CA PHE A 108 20.69 -2.06 20.03
C PHE A 108 20.85 -1.39 21.40
N GLU A 109 21.23 -0.11 21.40
CA GLU A 109 21.18 0.76 22.60
C GLU A 109 19.89 1.58 22.62
N ARG A 110 19.42 1.98 21.44
CA ARG A 110 18.14 2.66 21.24
C ARG A 110 17.51 2.17 19.95
N PHE A 111 16.19 2.02 19.98
CA PHE A 111 15.40 1.70 18.79
C PHE A 111 14.06 2.41 18.93
N SER A 112 13.75 3.26 17.95
CA SER A 112 12.44 3.86 17.74
C SER A 112 12.30 4.19 16.26
N PHE A 113 11.09 4.07 15.75
CA PHE A 113 10.68 4.48 14.41
C PHE A 113 10.54 6.00 14.26
N GLY A 114 10.70 6.79 15.33
CA GLY A 114 10.61 8.24 15.28
C GLY A 114 9.18 8.77 15.17
N ASP A 115 9.05 10.06 14.86
CA ASP A 115 7.77 10.78 14.87
C ASP A 115 7.09 10.81 13.49
N ILE A 116 7.84 10.54 12.41
CA ILE A 116 7.33 10.58 11.04
C ILE A 116 6.77 9.22 10.62
N PRO A 117 5.44 9.10 10.41
CA PRO A 117 4.82 7.82 10.07
C PRO A 117 5.10 7.37 8.65
N ALA A 118 5.14 6.04 8.48
CA ALA A 118 5.08 5.41 7.17
C ALA A 118 3.79 5.80 6.42
N ARG A 119 3.85 5.69 5.09
CA ARG A 119 2.75 6.00 4.18
C ARG A 119 2.40 4.79 3.34
N ILE A 120 1.12 4.54 3.21
CA ILE A 120 0.56 3.56 2.29
C ILE A 120 0.26 4.29 0.99
N GLU A 121 1.02 3.95 -0.05
CA GLU A 121 0.95 4.55 -1.38
C GLU A 121 -0.09 3.85 -2.25
N GLY A 122 -0.35 2.55 -1.99
CA GLY A 122 -1.31 1.75 -2.74
C GLY A 122 -1.86 0.59 -1.92
N VAL A 123 -3.12 0.26 -2.17
CA VAL A 123 -3.80 -0.92 -1.62
C VAL A 123 -4.36 -1.73 -2.77
N LYS A 124 -4.07 -3.04 -2.79
CA LYS A 124 -4.67 -3.99 -3.74
C LYS A 124 -5.28 -5.16 -2.97
N VAL A 125 -6.52 -5.49 -3.29
CA VAL A 125 -7.26 -6.59 -2.65
C VAL A 125 -7.41 -7.72 -3.66
N TYR A 126 -7.16 -8.95 -3.23
CA TYR A 126 -7.38 -10.16 -4.01
C TYR A 126 -8.44 -10.99 -3.30
N GLU A 127 -9.50 -11.32 -4.03
CA GLU A 127 -10.49 -12.30 -3.58
C GLU A 127 -10.14 -13.65 -4.18
N THR A 128 -9.85 -14.64 -3.34
CA THR A 128 -9.54 -15.99 -3.80
C THR A 128 -10.81 -16.83 -3.86
N THR A 129 -11.22 -17.20 -5.07
CA THR A 129 -12.38 -18.06 -5.29
C THR A 129 -12.08 -19.49 -4.81
N GLY A 130 -12.71 -19.94 -3.73
CA GLY A 130 -12.59 -21.33 -3.24
C GLY A 130 -12.55 -21.44 -1.72
N ASP A 131 -11.36 -21.26 -1.13
CA ASP A 131 -11.08 -21.59 0.28
C ASP A 131 -11.57 -20.53 1.29
N GLY A 132 -12.17 -19.45 0.79
CA GLY A 132 -12.58 -18.31 1.60
C GLY A 132 -11.35 -17.64 2.21
N SER A 133 -10.62 -16.87 1.41
CA SER A 133 -9.56 -16.00 1.90
C SER A 133 -9.65 -14.63 1.26
N VAL A 134 -9.17 -13.63 2.01
CA VAL A 134 -8.97 -12.27 1.50
C VAL A 134 -7.48 -11.96 1.65
N GLU A 135 -6.86 -11.55 0.56
CA GLU A 135 -5.47 -11.07 0.58
C GLU A 135 -5.45 -9.57 0.27
N ILE A 136 -4.65 -8.82 1.02
CA ILE A 136 -4.51 -7.37 0.85
C ILE A 136 -3.04 -7.04 0.77
N ASP A 137 -2.59 -6.51 -0.37
CA ASP A 137 -1.28 -5.92 -0.54
C ASP A 137 -1.32 -4.43 -0.18
N LEU A 138 -0.49 -4.04 0.77
CA LEU A 138 -0.23 -2.66 1.14
C LEU A 138 1.16 -2.27 0.63
N GLN A 139 1.22 -1.36 -0.33
CA GLN A 139 2.47 -0.75 -0.78
C GLN A 139 2.84 0.35 0.21
N VAL A 140 3.91 0.14 0.97
CA VAL A 140 4.37 1.02 2.04
C VAL A 140 5.66 1.72 1.62
N PHE A 141 5.68 3.03 1.84
CA PHE A 141 6.84 3.89 1.72
C PHE A 141 7.07 4.61 3.05
N TRP A 142 8.29 4.60 3.56
CA TRP A 142 8.64 5.26 4.80
C TRP A 142 9.97 5.96 4.68
N ALA A 143 9.94 7.29 4.62
CA ALA A 143 11.10 8.16 4.77
C ALA A 143 10.91 8.94 6.08
N GLY A 144 11.47 8.39 7.16
CA GLY A 144 11.22 8.84 8.52
C GLY A 144 12.47 9.30 9.24
N ASP A 145 12.30 9.58 10.53
CA ASP A 145 13.34 10.02 11.46
C ASP A 145 13.59 8.98 12.58
N PRO A 146 13.94 7.72 12.24
CA PRO A 146 14.16 6.72 13.26
C PRO A 146 15.32 7.07 14.19
N ASP A 147 15.14 6.79 15.47
CA ASP A 147 16.19 6.88 16.50
C ASP A 147 16.74 5.49 16.79
N VAL A 148 17.59 5.00 15.90
CA VAL A 148 18.23 3.69 16.01
C VAL A 148 19.72 3.87 16.27
N VAL A 149 20.18 3.44 17.45
CA VAL A 149 21.59 3.43 17.83
C VAL A 149 22.03 2.02 18.14
N LEU A 150 23.08 1.59 17.45
CA LEU A 150 23.80 0.35 17.69
C LEU A 150 25.01 0.64 18.57
N GLY A 151 25.07 -0.04 19.72
CA GLY A 151 26.24 -0.08 20.58
C GLY A 151 27.27 -1.04 20.00
N VAL A 152 28.40 -0.50 19.57
CA VAL A 152 29.54 -1.29 19.08
C VAL A 152 30.69 -1.14 20.06
N ARG A 153 31.14 -2.27 20.62
CA ARG A 153 32.33 -2.33 21.48
C ARG A 153 33.38 -3.25 20.88
N ALA A 154 34.66 -2.91 21.05
CA ALA A 154 35.80 -3.66 20.58
C ALA A 154 36.99 -3.54 21.53
N ALA A 155 38.07 -4.28 21.24
CA ALA A 155 39.34 -4.22 21.99
C ALA A 155 39.16 -4.40 23.52
N GLN A 156 38.49 -5.49 23.93
CA GLN A 156 38.21 -5.78 25.35
C GLN A 156 37.45 -4.63 26.05
N ASP A 157 36.46 -4.07 25.35
CA ASP A 157 35.62 -2.93 25.77
C ASP A 157 36.38 -1.60 25.97
N ALA A 158 37.64 -1.51 25.56
CA ALA A 158 38.40 -0.26 25.58
C ALA A 158 37.93 0.73 24.50
N LEU A 159 37.33 0.23 23.41
CA LEU A 159 36.78 1.05 22.34
C LEU A 159 35.25 0.89 22.33
N SER A 160 34.54 2.02 22.46
CA SER A 160 33.09 2.10 22.37
C SER A 160 32.73 3.13 21.30
N VAL A 161 32.09 2.70 20.22
CA VAL A 161 31.74 3.52 19.06
C VAL A 161 30.25 3.32 18.77
N PRO A 162 29.36 4.12 19.38
CA PRO A 162 27.95 4.05 19.04
C PRO A 162 27.77 4.47 17.57
N VAL A 163 27.00 3.68 16.82
CA VAL A 163 26.65 3.98 15.43
C VAL A 163 25.16 4.22 15.35
N SER A 164 24.76 5.42 14.91
CA SER A 164 23.37 5.75 14.63
C SER A 164 23.07 5.54 13.17
N LEU A 165 21.88 5.03 12.91
CA LEU A 165 21.29 5.05 11.59
C LEU A 165 20.69 6.44 11.33
N THR A 166 20.86 6.97 10.12
CA THR A 166 20.34 8.27 9.67
C THR A 166 19.85 8.20 8.23
N GLU A 167 19.07 9.20 7.79
CA GLU A 167 18.62 9.30 6.39
C GLU A 167 17.90 8.03 5.91
N PHE A 168 17.03 7.48 6.76
CA PHE A 168 16.35 6.21 6.51
C PHE A 168 15.19 6.36 5.52
N GLU A 169 15.22 5.56 4.46
CA GLU A 169 14.13 5.36 3.53
C GLU A 169 13.90 3.86 3.33
N CYS A 170 12.63 3.45 3.33
CA CYS A 170 12.22 2.07 3.15
C CYS A 170 10.98 1.97 2.27
N THR A 171 11.05 1.09 1.27
CA THR A 171 9.91 0.76 0.40
C THR A 171 9.69 -0.74 0.41
N PHE A 172 8.46 -1.17 0.68
CA PHE A 172 8.11 -2.60 0.68
C PHE A 172 6.62 -2.81 0.44
N THR A 173 6.26 -4.03 0.03
CA THR A 173 4.86 -4.46 -0.08
C THR A 173 4.54 -5.48 1.00
N LEU A 174 3.58 -5.15 1.86
CA LEU A 174 3.08 -5.99 2.94
C LEU A 174 1.80 -6.70 2.50
N ARG A 175 1.78 -8.03 2.50
CA ARG A 175 0.57 -8.82 2.27
C ARG A 175 -0.07 -9.24 3.60
N LEU A 176 -1.34 -8.91 3.75
CA LEU A 176 -2.21 -9.37 4.82
C LEU A 176 -3.11 -10.49 4.26
N ILE A 177 -3.08 -11.67 4.86
CA ILE A 177 -3.89 -12.82 4.44
C ILE A 177 -4.84 -13.18 5.58
N PHE A 178 -6.15 -13.10 5.31
CA PHE A 178 -7.21 -13.48 6.23
C PHE A 178 -7.78 -14.82 5.80
N ALA A 179 -7.35 -15.91 6.45
CA ALA A 179 -7.72 -17.27 6.07
C ALA A 179 -7.77 -18.24 7.26
N PRO A 180 -8.67 -19.24 7.27
CA PRO A 180 -9.88 -19.29 6.45
C PRO A 180 -10.90 -18.25 6.91
N LEU A 181 -11.77 -17.78 6.03
CA LEU A 181 -12.92 -16.96 6.40
C LEU A 181 -13.96 -17.83 7.14
N LEU A 182 -14.55 -17.27 8.18
CA LEU A 182 -15.47 -17.98 9.07
C LEU A 182 -16.78 -17.21 9.23
N GLY A 183 -17.89 -17.93 9.45
CA GLY A 183 -19.21 -17.33 9.74
C GLY A 183 -19.37 -16.82 11.17
N VAL A 184 -18.27 -16.64 11.92
CA VAL A 184 -18.25 -16.21 13.33
C VAL A 184 -17.19 -15.14 13.50
N PHE A 185 -17.53 -14.07 14.23
CA PHE A 185 -16.63 -12.95 14.50
C PHE A 185 -15.29 -13.42 15.12
N PRO A 186 -14.12 -12.93 14.66
CA PRO A 186 -13.89 -11.78 13.76
C PRO A 186 -13.99 -12.08 12.25
N CYS A 187 -14.61 -13.20 11.88
CA CYS A 187 -14.87 -13.66 10.52
C CYS A 187 -13.67 -14.25 9.76
N PHE A 188 -12.56 -14.51 10.46
CA PHE A 188 -11.40 -15.23 9.92
C PHE A 188 -10.73 -16.06 11.02
N GLY A 189 -10.05 -17.14 10.64
CA GLY A 189 -9.34 -18.03 11.54
C GLY A 189 -7.94 -17.54 11.92
N ALA A 190 -7.21 -16.97 10.95
CA ALA A 190 -5.88 -16.40 11.17
C ALA A 190 -5.65 -15.16 10.30
N LEU A 191 -4.79 -14.28 10.81
CA LEU A 191 -4.16 -13.19 10.05
C LEU A 191 -2.69 -13.56 9.86
N THR A 192 -2.26 -13.70 8.61
CA THR A 192 -0.85 -13.84 8.25
C THR A 192 -0.37 -12.53 7.64
N ILE A 193 0.82 -12.11 8.05
CA ILE A 193 1.49 -10.90 7.57
C ILE A 193 2.79 -11.33 6.91
N ALA A 194 3.02 -10.94 5.66
CA ALA A 194 4.19 -11.31 4.89
C ALA A 194 4.73 -10.13 4.08
N LEU A 195 6.04 -10.11 3.82
CA LEU A 195 6.61 -9.26 2.78
C LEU A 195 6.56 -10.01 1.45
N MET A 196 6.13 -9.32 0.39
CA MET A 196 6.02 -9.92 -0.94
C MET A 196 7.34 -10.01 -1.68
N ASP A 197 8.22 -9.05 -1.44
CA ASP A 197 9.54 -8.95 -2.05
C ASP A 197 10.55 -8.49 -0.98
N GLU A 198 11.84 -8.56 -1.31
CA GLU A 198 12.89 -7.99 -0.47
C GLU A 198 12.67 -6.46 -0.33
N PRO A 199 12.60 -5.93 0.91
CA PRO A 199 12.38 -4.51 1.13
C PRO A 199 13.55 -3.70 0.58
N GLN A 200 13.26 -2.60 -0.11
CA GLN A 200 14.27 -1.66 -0.56
C GLN A 200 14.58 -0.71 0.60
N LEU A 201 15.82 -0.74 1.07
CA LEU A 201 16.30 0.03 2.20
C LEU A 201 17.44 0.94 1.74
N ASP A 202 17.31 2.23 2.01
CA ASP A 202 18.37 3.22 1.86
C ASP A 202 18.58 3.91 3.21
N PHE A 203 19.83 3.98 3.65
CA PHE A 203 20.18 4.59 4.93
C PHE A 203 21.66 4.91 4.99
N ASP A 204 21.98 5.94 5.79
CA ASP A 204 23.32 6.29 6.18
C ASP A 204 23.64 5.84 7.59
N LEU A 205 24.92 5.64 7.87
CA LEU A 205 25.43 5.36 9.21
C LEU A 205 26.34 6.49 9.68
N ARG A 206 26.08 7.01 10.88
CA ARG A 206 26.90 8.05 11.51
C ARG A 206 27.39 7.59 12.88
N VAL A 207 28.66 7.84 13.15
CA VAL A 207 29.22 7.61 14.49
C VAL A 207 28.71 8.70 15.43
N VAL A 208 28.11 8.30 16.55
CA VAL A 208 27.57 9.22 17.56
C VAL A 208 28.47 9.18 18.78
N GLY A 209 29.14 10.29 19.07
CA GLY A 209 29.83 10.50 20.35
C GLY A 209 30.81 9.38 20.72
N GLY A 210 31.94 9.31 19.99
CA GLY A 210 33.10 8.50 20.33
C GLY A 210 34.37 9.30 20.06
N ASP A 211 35.48 8.92 20.71
CA ASP A 211 36.78 9.53 20.41
C ASP A 211 37.19 9.08 19.00
N VAL A 212 36.88 9.90 18.00
CA VAL A 212 37.12 9.62 16.56
C VAL A 212 38.61 9.35 16.29
N THR A 213 39.48 9.72 17.23
CA THR A 213 40.92 9.45 17.22
C THR A 213 41.33 8.01 17.54
N LEU A 214 40.42 7.17 18.04
CA LEU A 214 40.71 5.79 18.47
C LEU A 214 40.28 4.71 17.46
N VAL A 215 39.70 5.07 16.32
CA VAL A 215 39.34 4.12 15.26
C VAL A 215 40.60 3.75 14.48
N PRO A 216 41.14 2.52 14.60
CA PRO A 216 42.32 2.14 13.84
C PRO A 216 41.90 1.90 12.39
N GLY A 217 42.31 2.77 11.46
CA GLY A 217 42.09 2.59 10.02
C GLY A 217 41.50 3.77 9.23
N LEU A 218 41.35 4.95 9.86
CA LEU A 218 41.25 6.24 9.18
C LEU A 218 42.58 7.01 9.29
#